data_AF-A0AAX3I781-F1
#
_entry.id   AF-A0AAX3I781-F1
#
_cell.length_a   1.000
_cell.length_b   1.000
_cell.length_c   1.000
_cell.angle_alpha   90.00
_cell.angle_beta   90.00
_cell.angle_gamma   90.00
#
_symmetry.space_group_name_H-M   'P 1'
#
loop_
_entity.id
_entity.type
_entity.pdbx_description
1 polymer ?
#
loop_
_entity_poly.entity_id
_entity_poly.type
_entity_poly.pdbx_seq_one_letter_code
_entity_poly.pdbx_strand_id
1 'polypeptide(L)'
;MNSVTLLGIDIGKNSFHLHGQDAQGHQVLRKKLNRRQLLPLLAQMPPCKVAMESCGGSQFLAREITKLGHQVQLIAPQHVKAYVTGNKNDFIDAEAICEAASRPRTRSVQVKSVDQQVLSTVHKLRKSLVSRRTGVINQVHGFLLEFGVIFPAGYAALERVPAGPSVYTRSQGARIH
;
A
#
# COMPACT_ATOMS: atom_id res chain seq x y z
N MET A 1 -37.71 4.61 -3.08
CA MET A 1 -36.38 4.73 -3.71
C MET A 1 -35.37 4.30 -2.68
N ASN A 2 -34.61 3.23 -2.92
CA ASN A 2 -33.69 2.69 -1.92
C ASN A 2 -32.44 3.58 -1.87
N SER A 3 -32.20 4.22 -0.73
CA SER A 3 -31.02 5.06 -0.50
C SER A 3 -29.77 4.21 -0.28
N VAL A 4 -28.64 4.64 -0.84
CA VAL A 4 -27.34 4.00 -0.57
C VAL A 4 -26.97 4.20 0.90
N THR A 5 -26.88 3.11 1.66
CA THR A 5 -26.46 3.13 3.08
C THR A 5 -25.00 2.74 3.25
N LEU A 6 -24.50 1.86 2.38
CA LEU A 6 -23.11 1.42 2.33
C LEU A 6 -22.59 1.54 0.90
N LEU A 7 -21.44 2.18 0.72
CA LEU A 7 -20.80 2.39 -0.56
C LEU A 7 -19.37 1.85 -0.53
N GLY A 8 -19.12 0.79 -1.30
CA GLY A 8 -17.80 0.23 -1.55
C GLY A 8 -17.16 0.94 -2.73
N ILE A 9 -15.91 1.36 -2.58
CA ILE A 9 -15.14 2.04 -3.61
C ILE A 9 -13.82 1.32 -3.80
N ASP A 10 -13.65 0.73 -4.98
CA ASP A 10 -12.33 0.32 -5.47
C ASP A 10 -11.58 1.54 -6.04
N ILE A 11 -10.32 1.69 -5.63
CA ILE A 11 -9.49 2.87 -5.92
C ILE A 11 -8.42 2.49 -6.95
N GLY A 12 -8.61 2.96 -8.17
CA GLY A 12 -7.57 2.99 -9.19
C GLY A 12 -6.79 4.31 -9.22
N LYS A 13 -5.78 4.38 -10.10
CA LYS A 13 -4.97 5.59 -10.31
C LYS A 13 -5.83 6.78 -10.77
N ASN A 14 -6.68 6.53 -11.77
CA ASN A 14 -7.51 7.55 -12.43
C ASN A 14 -9.00 7.19 -12.52
N SER A 15 -9.37 5.96 -12.12
CA SER A 15 -10.72 5.42 -12.18
C SER A 15 -11.12 4.85 -10.83
N PHE A 16 -12.41 4.96 -10.52
CA PHE A 16 -13.01 4.48 -9.28
C PHE A 16 -14.23 3.66 -9.65
N HIS A 17 -14.39 2.50 -9.04
CA HIS A 17 -15.55 1.65 -9.23
C HIS A 17 -16.35 1.62 -7.93
N LEU A 18 -17.60 2.02 -8.04
CA LEU A 18 -18.53 2.16 -6.93
C LEU A 18 -19.52 1.01 -6.98
N HIS A 19 -19.74 0.39 -5.83
CA HIS A 19 -20.82 -0.53 -5.56
C HIS A 19 -21.56 -0.03 -4.31
N GLY A 20 -22.83 0.34 -4.43
CA GLY A 20 -23.64 0.85 -3.33
C GLY A 20 -24.80 -0.07 -3.01
N GLN A 21 -25.01 -0.30 -1.71
CA GLN A 21 -26.04 -1.17 -1.16
C GLN A 21 -27.03 -0.39 -0.30
N ASP A 22 -28.30 -0.81 -0.30
CA ASP A 22 -29.29 -0.36 0.67
C ASP A 22 -29.12 -1.03 2.04
N ALA A 23 -30.01 -0.73 2.98
CA ALA A 23 -29.94 -1.29 4.34
C ALA A 23 -30.14 -2.82 4.38
N GLN A 24 -30.75 -3.40 3.35
CA GLN A 24 -30.95 -4.84 3.23
C GLN A 24 -29.78 -5.53 2.49
N GLY A 25 -28.79 -4.77 2.01
CA GLY A 25 -27.65 -5.29 1.26
C GLY A 25 -27.90 -5.43 -0.24
N HIS A 26 -29.05 -4.99 -0.77
CA HIS A 26 -29.29 -5.05 -2.21
C HIS A 26 -28.50 -3.97 -2.94
N GLN A 27 -27.91 -4.33 -4.08
CA GLN A 27 -27.21 -3.37 -4.93
C GLN A 27 -28.20 -2.34 -5.51
N VAL A 28 -27.99 -1.07 -5.18
CA VAL A 28 -28.79 0.07 -5.66
C VAL A 28 -27.96 1.08 -6.45
N LEU A 29 -26.64 0.97 -6.41
CA LEU A 29 -25.72 1.80 -7.19
C LEU A 29 -24.58 0.95 -7.75
N ARG A 30 -24.29 1.11 -9.03
CA ARG A 30 -23.07 0.60 -9.67
C ARG A 30 -22.57 1.63 -10.66
N LYS A 31 -21.39 2.21 -10.42
CA LYS A 31 -20.90 3.32 -11.25
C LYS A 31 -19.38 3.34 -11.37
N LYS A 32 -18.87 3.64 -12.56
CA LYS A 32 -17.46 3.97 -12.78
C LYS A 32 -17.30 5.48 -12.86
N LEU A 33 -16.33 6.02 -12.14
CA LEU A 33 -16.03 7.45 -12.11
C LEU A 33 -14.55 7.71 -12.39
N ASN A 34 -14.24 8.91 -12.87
CA ASN A 34 -12.88 9.41 -12.91
C ASN A 34 -12.55 10.26 -11.67
N ARG A 35 -11.28 10.65 -11.54
CA ARG A 35 -10.78 11.42 -10.38
C ARG A 35 -11.45 12.77 -10.15
N ARG A 36 -11.95 13.43 -11.20
CA ARG A 36 -12.65 14.71 -11.07
C ARG A 36 -14.11 14.54 -10.66
N GLN A 37 -14.68 13.34 -10.81
CA GLN A 37 -16.10 13.07 -10.57
C GLN A 37 -16.41 12.51 -9.19
N LEU A 38 -15.45 11.84 -8.53
CA LEU A 38 -15.71 11.11 -7.29
C LEU A 38 -16.22 12.01 -6.16
N LEU A 39 -15.45 13.02 -5.76
CA LEU A 39 -15.81 13.90 -4.65
C LEU A 39 -17.07 14.75 -4.94
N PRO A 40 -17.26 15.32 -6.16
CA PRO A 40 -18.52 16.00 -6.48
C PRO A 40 -19.75 15.11 -6.41
N LEU A 41 -19.65 13.84 -6.82
CA LEU A 41 -20.77 12.89 -6.67
C LEU A 41 -21.08 12.66 -5.19
N LEU A 42 -20.07 12.37 -4.38
CA LEU A 42 -20.25 12.11 -2.95
C LEU A 42 -20.83 13.33 -2.21
N ALA A 43 -20.42 14.55 -2.57
CA ALA A 43 -20.96 15.77 -2.01
C ALA A 43 -22.47 15.98 -2.27
N GLN A 44 -23.02 15.34 -3.30
CA GLN A 44 -24.44 15.38 -3.63
C GLN A 44 -25.22 14.19 -3.04
N MET A 45 -24.53 13.20 -2.48
CA MET A 45 -25.15 12.04 -1.86
C MET A 45 -25.49 12.33 -0.39
N PRO A 46 -26.60 11.81 0.13
CA PRO A 46 -26.84 11.80 1.57
C PRO A 46 -25.70 11.10 2.32
N PRO A 47 -25.40 11.51 3.57
CA PRO A 47 -24.42 10.83 4.41
C PRO A 47 -24.68 9.32 4.46
N CYS A 48 -23.62 8.55 4.24
CA CYS A 48 -23.66 7.09 4.21
C CYS A 48 -22.30 6.54 4.67
N LYS A 49 -22.23 5.23 4.87
CA LYS A 49 -20.99 4.54 5.18
C LYS A 49 -20.22 4.31 3.89
N VAL A 50 -18.98 4.80 3.79
CA VAL A 50 -18.10 4.61 2.63
C VAL A 50 -16.94 3.70 3.01
N ALA A 51 -16.85 2.56 2.35
CA ALA A 51 -15.80 1.57 2.56
C ALA A 51 -14.78 1.60 1.40
N MET A 52 -13.50 1.52 1.75
CA MET A 52 -12.39 1.47 0.79
C MET A 52 -11.32 0.51 1.28
N GLU A 53 -10.64 -0.15 0.36
CA GLU A 53 -9.39 -0.85 0.68
C GLU A 53 -8.31 0.17 1.09
N SER A 54 -7.52 -0.16 2.11
CA SER A 54 -6.36 0.61 2.55
C SER A 54 -5.20 0.46 1.56
N CYS A 55 -5.31 1.15 0.43
CA CYS A 55 -4.34 1.17 -0.65
C CYS A 55 -3.73 2.58 -0.86
N GLY A 56 -2.99 2.77 -1.95
CA GLY A 56 -2.47 4.07 -2.34
C GLY A 56 -3.59 5.09 -2.59
N GLY A 57 -3.54 6.25 -1.95
CA GLY A 57 -4.56 7.30 -2.10
C GLY A 57 -5.77 7.18 -1.17
N SER A 58 -6.02 6.01 -0.57
CA SER A 58 -7.14 5.77 0.36
C SER A 58 -7.17 6.74 1.55
N GLN A 59 -6.00 7.05 2.13
CA GLN A 59 -5.90 7.96 3.29
C GLN A 59 -6.29 9.40 2.96
N PHE A 60 -5.94 9.89 1.76
CA PHE A 60 -6.37 11.20 1.29
C PHE A 60 -7.88 11.21 1.07
N LEU A 61 -8.39 10.23 0.33
CA LEU A 61 -9.82 10.13 0.06
C LEU A 61 -10.64 9.98 1.34
N ALA A 62 -10.18 9.18 2.30
CA ALA A 62 -10.86 9.04 3.58
C ALA A 62 -11.07 10.38 4.28
N ARG A 63 -10.03 11.24 4.34
CA ARG A 63 -10.16 12.57 4.93
C ARG A 63 -11.12 13.46 4.15
N GLU A 64 -11.02 13.49 2.82
CA GLU A 64 -11.91 14.33 2.00
C GLU A 64 -13.37 13.86 2.09
N ILE A 65 -13.61 12.55 2.07
CA ILE A 65 -14.95 11.96 2.16
C ILE A 65 -15.55 12.18 3.55
N THR A 66 -14.74 12.11 4.62
CA THR A 66 -15.20 12.48 5.97
C THR A 66 -15.61 13.94 6.07
N LYS A 67 -14.92 14.88 5.40
CA LYS A 67 -15.32 16.30 5.36
C LYS A 67 -16.67 16.52 4.68
N LEU A 68 -17.06 15.63 3.76
CA LEU A 68 -18.37 15.64 3.11
C LEU A 68 -19.49 15.06 3.99
N GLY A 69 -19.18 14.60 5.21
CA GLY A 69 -20.16 14.09 6.18
C GLY A 69 -20.38 12.58 6.15
N HIS A 70 -19.66 11.84 5.31
CA HIS A 70 -19.76 10.38 5.26
C HIS A 70 -18.92 9.71 6.36
N GLN A 71 -19.40 8.55 6.82
CA GLN A 71 -18.63 7.70 7.72
C GLN A 71 -17.68 6.81 6.91
N VAL A 72 -16.37 6.99 7.05
CA VAL A 72 -15.40 6.21 6.28
C VAL A 72 -14.90 5.00 7.06
N GLN A 73 -14.86 3.83 6.41
CA GLN A 73 -14.20 2.62 6.90
C GLN A 73 -13.11 2.19 5.92
N LEU A 74 -11.84 2.32 6.32
CA LEU A 74 -10.73 1.70 5.58
C LEU A 74 -10.57 0.25 6.02
N ILE A 75 -10.38 -0.66 5.07
CA ILE A 75 -10.26 -2.11 5.31
C ILE A 75 -8.90 -2.59 4.80
N ALA A 76 -8.21 -3.43 5.56
CA ALA A 76 -6.93 -3.97 5.13
C ALA A 76 -7.12 -4.93 3.93
N PRO A 77 -6.24 -4.91 2.91
CA PRO A 77 -6.34 -5.76 1.72
C PRO A 77 -6.64 -7.24 1.98
N GLN A 78 -5.98 -7.81 2.99
CA GLN A 78 -6.16 -9.22 3.33
C GLN A 78 -7.57 -9.57 3.80
N HIS A 79 -8.33 -8.61 4.34
CA HIS A 79 -9.71 -8.83 4.77
C HIS A 79 -10.69 -8.70 3.60
N VAL A 80 -10.38 -7.89 2.58
CA VAL A 80 -11.20 -7.77 1.37
C VAL A 80 -11.06 -9.01 0.50
N LYS A 81 -9.82 -9.52 0.35
CA LYS A 81 -9.50 -10.68 -0.50
C LYS A 81 -10.36 -11.93 -0.21
N ALA A 82 -10.80 -12.11 1.03
CA ALA A 82 -11.65 -13.25 1.42
C ALA A 82 -13.05 -13.22 0.77
N TYR A 83 -13.49 -12.07 0.25
CA TYR A 83 -14.81 -11.86 -0.35
C TYR A 83 -14.78 -11.67 -1.86
N VAL A 84 -13.60 -11.65 -2.48
CA VAL A 84 -13.47 -11.54 -3.94
C VAL A 84 -13.88 -12.86 -4.58
N THR A 85 -14.84 -12.82 -5.50
CA THR A 85 -15.36 -14.00 -6.20
C THR A 85 -15.01 -13.95 -7.69
N GLY A 86 -14.51 -15.06 -8.24
CA GLY A 86 -14.21 -15.17 -9.67
C GLY A 86 -12.96 -14.43 -10.15
N ASN A 87 -12.98 -14.01 -11.41
CA ASN A 87 -11.85 -13.37 -12.09
C ASN A 87 -11.74 -11.88 -11.74
N LYS A 88 -10.53 -11.33 -11.88
CA LYS A 88 -10.25 -9.92 -11.57
C LYS A 88 -11.17 -8.97 -12.34
N ASN A 89 -11.93 -8.17 -11.61
CA ASN A 89 -12.76 -7.09 -12.12
C ASN A 89 -12.95 -6.04 -11.02
N ASP A 90 -12.66 -4.77 -11.34
CA ASP A 90 -12.70 -3.68 -10.36
C ASP A 90 -14.10 -3.48 -9.72
N PHE A 91 -15.18 -3.86 -10.40
CA PHE A 91 -16.53 -3.86 -9.79
C PHE A 91 -16.73 -5.00 -8.78
N ILE A 92 -16.12 -6.16 -9.01
CA ILE A 92 -16.12 -7.28 -8.06
C ILE A 92 -15.30 -6.90 -6.83
N ASP A 93 -14.18 -6.20 -7.02
CA ASP A 93 -13.39 -5.67 -5.90
C ASP A 93 -14.20 -4.66 -5.08
N ALA A 94 -14.94 -3.76 -5.72
CA ALA A 94 -15.83 -2.81 -5.03
C ALA A 94 -16.98 -3.51 -4.25
N GLU A 95 -17.55 -4.57 -4.81
CA GLU A 95 -18.55 -5.41 -4.13
C GLU A 95 -17.94 -6.16 -2.94
N ALA A 96 -16.77 -6.76 -3.09
CA ALA A 96 -16.04 -7.43 -2.02
C ALA A 96 -15.69 -6.46 -0.86
N ILE A 97 -15.40 -5.20 -1.17
CA ILE A 97 -15.21 -4.15 -0.16
C ILE A 97 -16.50 -3.91 0.63
N CYS A 98 -17.66 -3.82 -0.03
CA CYS A 98 -18.96 -3.73 0.65
C CYS A 98 -19.22 -4.94 1.54
N GLU A 99 -19.01 -6.14 1.00
CA GLU A 99 -19.19 -7.39 1.73
C GLU A 99 -18.31 -7.47 2.97
N ALA A 100 -17.04 -7.09 2.86
CA ALA A 100 -16.15 -7.01 4.01
C ALA A 100 -16.66 -5.95 5.02
N ALA A 101 -17.07 -4.77 4.55
CA ALA A 101 -17.51 -3.68 5.41
C ALA A 101 -18.83 -3.96 6.15
N SER A 102 -19.69 -4.82 5.61
CA SER A 102 -20.96 -5.21 6.23
C SER A 102 -20.76 -6.18 7.39
N ARG A 103 -19.62 -6.91 7.44
CA ARG A 103 -19.38 -7.89 8.51
C ARG A 103 -19.03 -7.21 9.84
N PRO A 104 -19.71 -7.56 10.95
CA PRO A 104 -19.46 -6.94 12.26
C PRO A 104 -18.02 -7.09 12.78
N ARG A 105 -17.31 -8.15 12.36
CA ARG A 105 -15.95 -8.45 12.82
C ARG A 105 -14.86 -7.78 11.98
N THR A 106 -15.20 -7.08 10.90
CA THR A 106 -14.21 -6.48 10.02
C THR A 106 -13.55 -5.28 10.68
N ARG A 107 -12.27 -5.43 11.01
CA ARG A 107 -11.48 -4.37 11.63
C ARG A 107 -11.19 -3.25 10.64
N SER A 108 -11.36 -2.02 11.09
CA SER A 108 -11.00 -0.84 10.30
C SER A 108 -9.54 -0.46 10.52
N VAL A 109 -8.90 -0.01 9.45
CA VAL A 109 -7.61 0.69 9.49
C VAL A 109 -7.86 2.15 9.85
N GLN A 110 -7.11 2.66 10.82
CA GLN A 110 -7.25 4.06 11.24
C GLN A 110 -6.93 5.03 10.09
N VAL A 111 -7.80 6.02 9.91
CA VAL A 111 -7.56 7.19 9.05
C VAL A 111 -6.56 8.08 9.76
N LYS A 112 -5.42 8.31 9.13
CA LYS A 112 -4.32 9.10 9.68
C LYS A 112 -4.54 10.58 9.39
N SER A 113 -4.19 11.42 10.36
CA SER A 113 -3.95 12.84 10.08
C SER A 113 -2.80 12.99 9.07
N VAL A 114 -2.67 14.19 8.48
CA VAL A 114 -1.57 14.47 7.55
C VAL A 114 -0.23 14.27 8.25
N ASP A 115 -0.06 14.77 9.46
CA ASP A 115 1.20 14.64 10.22
C ASP A 115 1.55 13.19 10.55
N GLN A 116 0.56 12.40 10.98
CA GLN A 116 0.73 10.97 11.22
C GLN A 116 1.13 10.22 9.93
N GLN A 117 0.53 10.61 8.79
CA GLN A 117 0.87 10.04 7.49
C GLN A 117 2.29 10.43 7.06
N VAL A 118 2.70 11.68 7.27
CA VAL A 118 4.07 12.16 7.00
C VAL A 118 5.09 11.39 7.82
N LEU A 119 4.89 11.28 9.13
CA LEU A 119 5.78 10.52 10.01
C LEU A 119 5.90 9.04 9.59
N SER A 120 4.77 8.41 9.28
CA SER A 120 4.77 7.02 8.76
C SER A 120 5.53 6.91 7.44
N THR A 121 5.44 7.92 6.57
CA THR A 121 6.11 7.94 5.27
C THR A 121 7.62 8.08 5.45
N VAL A 122 8.09 8.98 6.32
CA VAL A 122 9.50 9.15 6.65
C VAL A 122 10.10 7.84 7.18
N HIS A 123 9.40 7.18 8.11
CA HIS A 123 9.86 5.90 8.65
C HIS A 123 9.98 4.81 7.58
N LYS A 124 8.98 4.70 6.70
CA LYS A 124 9.00 3.75 5.57
C LYS A 124 10.12 4.06 4.58
N LEU A 125 10.36 5.33 4.28
CA LEU A 125 11.44 5.77 3.40
C LEU A 125 12.80 5.39 3.99
N ARG A 126 13.05 5.71 5.27
CA ARG A 126 14.27 5.30 5.96
C ARG A 126 14.48 3.79 5.89
N LYS A 127 13.44 3.01 6.22
CA LYS A 127 13.50 1.53 6.16
C LYS A 127 13.85 1.03 4.76
N SER A 128 13.23 1.62 3.73
CA SER A 128 13.51 1.28 2.32
C SER A 128 14.96 1.59 1.93
N LEU A 129 15.47 2.76 2.30
CA LEU A 129 16.85 3.17 2.01
C LEU A 129 17.86 2.29 2.74
N VAL A 130 17.63 1.96 4.01
CA VAL A 130 18.50 1.04 4.76
C VAL A 130 18.52 -0.35 4.12
N SER A 131 17.35 -0.88 3.76
CA SER A 131 17.24 -2.17 3.08
C SER A 131 17.98 -2.18 1.73
N ARG A 132 17.76 -1.14 0.90
CA ARG A 132 18.46 -0.98 -0.39
C ARG A 132 19.97 -0.87 -0.20
N ARG A 133 20.41 -0.05 0.76
CA ARG A 133 21.83 0.06 1.11
C ARG A 133 22.40 -1.32 1.39
N THR A 134 21.84 -2.04 2.36
CA THR A 134 22.29 -3.40 2.73
C THR A 134 22.28 -4.35 1.55
N GLY A 135 21.25 -4.31 0.69
CA GLY A 135 21.19 -5.13 -0.52
C GLY A 135 22.35 -4.85 -1.47
N VAL A 136 22.69 -3.57 -1.70
CA VAL A 136 23.85 -3.18 -2.52
C VAL A 136 25.17 -3.64 -1.88
N ILE A 137 25.33 -3.53 -0.56
CA ILE A 137 26.52 -4.04 0.14
C ILE A 137 26.70 -5.54 -0.11
N ASN A 138 25.63 -6.30 0.10
CA ASN A 138 25.64 -7.75 -0.08
C ASN A 138 25.95 -8.12 -1.53
N GLN A 139 25.45 -7.34 -2.49
CA GLN A 139 25.75 -7.52 -3.91
C GLN A 139 27.24 -7.27 -4.22
N VAL A 140 27.82 -6.20 -3.67
CA VAL A 140 29.26 -5.90 -3.80
C VAL A 140 30.10 -7.02 -3.18
N HIS A 141 29.73 -7.51 -2.00
CA HIS A 141 30.41 -8.65 -1.38
C HIS A 141 30.35 -9.90 -2.27
N GLY A 142 29.18 -10.18 -2.87
CA GLY A 142 29.03 -11.27 -3.84
C GLY A 142 30.00 -11.15 -5.01
N PHE A 143 30.14 -9.95 -5.60
CA PHE A 143 31.08 -9.74 -6.71
C PHE A 143 32.54 -9.89 -6.30
N LEU A 144 32.92 -9.43 -5.11
CA LEU A 144 34.30 -9.51 -4.63
C LEU A 144 34.74 -10.95 -4.34
N LEU A 145 33.81 -11.83 -3.98
CA LEU A 145 34.08 -13.26 -3.80
C LEU A 145 34.53 -13.96 -5.09
N GLU A 146 34.01 -13.55 -6.25
CA GLU A 146 34.47 -14.05 -7.57
C GLU A 146 35.97 -13.76 -7.80
N PHE A 147 36.52 -12.78 -7.10
CA PHE A 147 37.94 -12.40 -7.15
C PHE A 147 38.73 -12.87 -5.91
N GLY A 148 38.15 -13.74 -5.07
CA GLY A 148 38.80 -14.27 -3.86
C GLY A 148 38.95 -13.26 -2.72
N VAL A 149 38.29 -12.11 -2.80
CA VAL A 149 38.38 -11.04 -1.79
C VAL A 149 37.24 -11.16 -0.79
N ILE A 150 37.58 -11.43 0.47
CA ILE A 150 36.61 -11.60 1.57
C ILE A 150 36.61 -10.38 2.47
N PHE A 151 35.43 -9.82 2.72
CA PHE A 151 35.22 -8.71 3.65
C PHE A 151 34.26 -9.10 4.80
N PRO A 152 34.45 -8.52 6.00
CA PRO A 152 33.48 -8.66 7.10
C PRO A 152 32.10 -8.13 6.71
N ALA A 153 31.03 -8.65 7.31
CA ALA A 153 29.68 -8.14 7.05
C ALA A 153 29.50 -6.69 7.53
N GLY A 154 28.71 -5.91 6.79
CA GLY A 154 28.24 -4.58 7.21
C GLY A 154 28.91 -3.40 6.49
N TYR A 155 28.38 -2.19 6.75
CA TYR A 155 28.75 -0.98 6.01
C TYR A 155 30.21 -0.57 6.19
N ALA A 156 30.76 -0.70 7.40
CA ALA A 156 32.14 -0.33 7.69
C ALA A 156 33.18 -1.16 6.89
N ALA A 157 32.79 -2.32 6.35
CA ALA A 157 33.68 -3.12 5.54
C ALA A 157 33.88 -2.54 4.13
N LEU A 158 32.91 -1.77 3.61
CA LEU A 158 33.01 -1.13 2.30
C LEU A 158 34.06 -0.01 2.26
N GLU A 159 34.32 0.67 3.38
CA GLU A 159 35.39 1.67 3.49
C GLU A 159 36.79 1.07 3.32
N ARG A 160 36.91 -0.26 3.41
CA ARG A 160 38.16 -1.00 3.26
C ARG A 160 38.33 -1.62 1.87
N VAL A 161 37.37 -1.41 0.97
CA VAL A 161 37.46 -1.88 -0.43
C VAL A 161 38.50 -1.01 -1.14
N PRO A 162 39.59 -1.58 -1.67
CA PRO A 162 40.63 -0.80 -2.35
C PRO A 162 40.08 -0.15 -3.62
N ALA A 163 40.43 1.11 -3.87
CA ALA A 163 40.10 1.80 -5.11
C ALA A 163 41.10 1.41 -6.21
N GLY A 164 40.63 0.71 -7.26
CA GLY A 164 41.40 0.44 -8.48
C GLY A 164 41.88 -1.02 -8.64
N PRO A 165 42.44 -1.38 -9.82
CA PRO A 165 42.86 -2.75 -10.16
C PRO A 165 44.04 -3.28 -9.34
N SER A 166 44.59 -2.49 -8.41
CA SER A 166 45.72 -2.87 -7.56
C SER A 166 45.41 -3.96 -6.53
N VAL A 167 44.16 -4.43 -6.42
CA VAL A 167 43.78 -5.56 -5.54
C VAL A 167 44.55 -6.85 -5.88
N TYR A 168 45.10 -6.97 -7.09
CA TYR A 168 45.93 -8.10 -7.49
C TYR A 168 47.36 -8.12 -6.93
N THR A 169 47.80 -7.13 -6.15
CA THR A 169 49.23 -7.05 -5.73
C THR A 169 49.54 -7.33 -4.26
N ARG A 170 48.58 -7.72 -3.42
CA ARG A 170 48.92 -8.14 -2.04
C ARG A 170 48.05 -9.28 -1.49
N SER A 171 48.44 -10.51 -1.83
CA SER A 171 48.64 -11.57 -0.83
C SER A 171 49.28 -12.83 -1.45
N GLN A 172 50.58 -12.77 -1.71
CA GLN A 172 51.42 -13.88 -1.22
C GLN A 172 51.42 -13.75 0.31
N GLY A 173 50.92 -14.76 1.04
CA GLY A 173 51.10 -14.84 2.49
C GLY A 173 49.85 -14.98 3.35
N ALA A 174 48.83 -15.72 2.92
CA ALA A 174 47.90 -16.34 3.87
C ALA A 174 48.18 -17.84 3.89
N ARG A 175 48.91 -18.30 4.91
CA ARG A 175 49.12 -19.72 5.18
C ARG A 175 47.77 -20.39 5.45
N ILE A 176 47.57 -21.48 4.74
CA ILE A 176 46.61 -22.53 5.02
C ILE A 176 47.05 -23.20 6.32
N HIS A 177 46.20 -23.20 7.34
CA HIS A 177 46.13 -24.19 8.41
C HIS A 177 44.67 -24.36 8.82
#